data_AF-A0A920SMB2-F1
#
_entry.id   AF-A0A920SMB2-F1
#
_cell.length_a   1.000
_cell.length_b   1.000
_cell.length_c   1.000
_cell.angle_alpha   90.00
_cell.angle_beta   90.00
_cell.angle_gamma   90.00
#
_symmetry.space_group_name_H-M   'P 1'
#
loop_
_entity.id
_entity.type
_entity.pdbx_description
1 polymer ?
#
loop_
_entity_poly.entity_id
_entity_poly.type
_entity_poly.pdbx_seq_one_letter_code
_entity_poly.pdbx_strand_id
1 'polypeptide(L)'
;MIGALYVGMIDLIPIIETGKGLAVVEEIAHSPQRVRRLFFRCRRLQFGHEYPMDYGRAELDYARAKIATASRAARLESPLDTVFIHLGALDSLRSSSERAPEFWLSGETLYSSRTNRTCESSVLAEF
;
A
#
# COMPACT_ATOMS: atom_id res chain seq x y z
N MET A 1 14.55 8.08 -32.45
CA MET A 1 13.94 9.30 -31.88
C MET A 1 13.33 8.91 -30.55
N ILE A 2 13.98 9.24 -29.43
CA ILE A 2 13.40 8.99 -28.11
C ILE A 2 12.34 10.07 -27.94
N GLY A 3 11.05 9.69 -27.97
CA GLY A 3 9.94 10.64 -27.91
C GLY A 3 10.01 11.48 -26.63
N ALA A 4 9.85 12.79 -26.76
CA ALA A 4 9.82 13.69 -25.61
C ALA A 4 8.57 13.42 -24.76
N LEU A 5 8.73 13.43 -23.44
CA LEU A 5 7.65 13.18 -22.48
C LEU A 5 6.89 14.49 -22.19
N TYR A 6 5.57 14.51 -22.40
CA TYR A 6 4.76 15.68 -22.10
C TYR A 6 4.54 15.84 -20.58
N VAL A 7 4.37 17.09 -20.14
CA VAL A 7 3.92 17.39 -18.78
C VAL A 7 2.60 16.67 -18.54
N GLY A 8 2.48 15.95 -17.42
CA GLY A 8 1.28 15.17 -17.13
C GLY A 8 1.39 13.67 -17.38
N MET A 9 2.36 13.20 -18.17
CA MET A 9 2.37 11.80 -18.64
C MET A 9 2.85 10.75 -17.62
N ILE A 10 3.45 11.17 -16.50
CA ILE A 10 3.94 10.24 -15.47
C ILE A 10 2.95 10.22 -14.31
N ASP A 11 2.31 9.07 -14.11
CA ASP A 11 1.54 8.82 -12.90
C ASP A 11 2.44 8.72 -11.66
N LEU A 12 1.93 9.23 -10.55
CA LEU A 12 2.55 9.22 -9.24
C LEU A 12 1.86 8.22 -8.34
N ILE A 13 2.66 7.44 -7.62
CA ILE A 13 2.22 6.55 -6.54
C ILE A 13 2.95 6.98 -5.26
N PRO A 14 2.39 7.92 -4.48
CA PRO A 14 2.99 8.37 -3.24
C PRO A 14 3.11 7.24 -2.23
N ILE A 15 4.29 7.14 -1.61
CA ILE A 15 4.58 6.18 -0.56
C ILE A 15 4.28 6.81 0.80
N ILE A 16 3.31 6.25 1.53
CA ILE A 16 2.94 6.67 2.87
C ILE A 16 3.66 5.78 3.88
N GLU A 17 4.67 6.35 4.53
CA GLU A 17 5.61 5.57 5.34
C GLU A 17 6.16 6.32 6.56
N THR A 18 5.57 7.45 6.91
CA THR A 18 5.93 8.25 8.09
C THR A 18 4.67 8.75 8.78
N GLY A 19 4.75 9.00 10.09
CA GLY A 19 3.62 9.56 10.84
C GLY A 19 3.16 10.91 10.26
N LYS A 20 4.12 11.73 9.79
CA LYS A 20 3.83 12.98 9.08
C LYS A 20 3.04 12.74 7.79
N GLY A 21 3.45 11.78 6.96
CA GLY A 21 2.73 11.43 5.74
C GLY A 21 1.33 10.89 6.01
N LEU A 22 1.18 10.06 7.05
CA LEU A 22 -0.12 9.57 7.48
C LEU A 22 -1.02 10.69 8.04
N ALA A 23 -0.44 11.68 8.71
CA ALA A 23 -1.19 12.82 9.27
C ALA A 23 -1.89 13.63 8.16
N VAL A 24 -1.19 13.90 7.04
CA VAL A 24 -1.68 14.71 5.92
C VAL A 24 -2.10 13.88 4.68
N VAL A 25 -2.44 12.60 4.87
CA VAL A 25 -2.70 11.68 3.75
C VAL A 25 -3.84 12.13 2.84
N GLU A 26 -4.84 12.83 3.37
CA GLU A 26 -5.94 13.39 2.58
C GLU A 26 -5.47 14.49 1.64
N GLU A 27 -4.57 15.37 2.09
CA GLU A 27 -3.98 16.42 1.25
C GLU A 27 -3.10 15.83 0.15
N ILE A 28 -2.37 14.75 0.45
CA ILE A 28 -1.58 14.01 -0.53
C ILE A 28 -2.50 13.37 -1.57
N ALA A 29 -3.60 12.74 -1.14
CA ALA A 29 -4.55 12.09 -2.03
C ALA A 29 -5.27 13.08 -2.96
N HIS A 30 -5.60 14.27 -2.46
CA HIS A 30 -6.26 15.33 -3.24
C HIS A 30 -5.28 16.25 -3.98
N SER A 31 -3.97 15.99 -3.90
CA SER A 31 -2.97 16.82 -4.55
C SER A 31 -3.22 16.87 -6.06
N PRO A 32 -3.29 18.07 -6.65
CA PRO A 32 -3.65 18.21 -8.05
C PRO A 32 -2.62 17.54 -8.96
N GLN A 33 -3.16 16.69 -9.83
CA GLN A 33 -2.53 16.08 -11.00
C GLN A 33 -1.55 14.93 -10.72
N ARG A 34 -1.86 13.80 -11.38
CA ARG A 34 -1.05 12.58 -11.58
C ARG A 34 -1.01 11.58 -10.44
N VAL A 35 -1.55 11.86 -9.25
CA VAL A 35 -1.69 10.79 -8.25
C VAL A 35 -2.70 9.77 -8.76
N ARG A 36 -2.26 8.54 -9.01
CA ARG A 36 -3.13 7.45 -9.48
C ARG A 36 -3.61 6.57 -8.33
N ARG A 37 -2.74 6.35 -7.35
CA ARG A 37 -2.92 5.41 -6.23
C ARG A 37 -1.95 5.73 -5.10
N LEU A 38 -2.25 5.34 -3.87
CA LEU A 38 -1.33 5.42 -2.72
C LEU A 38 -0.63 4.07 -2.46
N PHE A 39 0.56 4.08 -1.87
CA PHE A 39 1.31 2.89 -1.45
C PHE A 39 1.64 2.95 0.04
N PHE A 40 1.16 2.00 0.84
CA PHE A 40 1.47 1.95 2.27
C PHE A 40 2.76 1.17 2.55
N ARG A 41 3.72 1.77 3.27
CA ARG A 41 4.91 1.06 3.79
C ARG A 41 4.97 1.08 5.30
N CYS A 42 4.52 -0.03 5.87
CA CYS A 42 4.51 -0.26 7.31
C CYS A 42 5.90 -0.11 7.97
N ARG A 43 6.94 -0.73 7.40
CA ARG A 43 8.24 -0.87 8.08
C ARG A 43 8.90 0.46 8.45
N ARG A 44 8.74 1.51 7.63
CA ARG A 44 9.33 2.83 7.91
C ARG A 44 8.43 3.70 8.80
N LEU A 45 7.11 3.48 8.77
CA LEU A 45 6.19 4.16 9.69
C LEU A 45 6.50 3.82 11.16
N GLN A 46 7.01 2.61 11.39
CA GLN A 46 7.39 2.08 12.70
C GLN A 46 8.88 2.24 13.02
N PHE A 47 9.68 2.90 12.18
CA PHE A 47 11.11 3.05 12.41
C PHE A 47 11.36 3.88 13.68
N GLY A 48 11.86 3.23 14.74
CA GLY A 48 12.00 3.79 16.09
C GLY A 48 11.17 3.08 17.16
N HIS A 49 10.27 2.19 16.76
CA HIS A 49 9.47 1.34 17.64
C HIS A 49 10.08 -0.08 17.60
N GLU A 50 10.77 -0.52 18.66
CA GLU A 50 11.36 -1.86 18.80
C GLU A 50 10.30 -2.95 19.08
N TYR A 51 9.16 -2.92 18.38
CA TYR A 51 8.13 -3.93 18.58
C TYR A 51 8.37 -5.11 17.63
N PRO A 52 8.42 -6.35 18.14
CA PRO A 52 8.49 -7.52 17.28
C PRO A 52 7.26 -7.54 16.36
N MET A 53 7.44 -7.80 15.08
CA MET A 53 6.32 -7.89 14.13
C MET A 53 5.54 -9.18 14.44
N ASP A 54 4.27 -9.05 14.80
CA ASP A 54 3.34 -10.17 14.78
C ASP A 54 2.56 -10.08 13.46
N TYR A 55 2.40 -11.21 12.79
CA TYR A 55 2.26 -11.30 11.34
C TYR A 55 0.88 -10.91 10.80
N GLY A 56 0.01 -10.33 11.63
CA GLY A 56 -1.33 -9.88 11.28
C GLY A 56 -1.81 -8.64 12.05
N ARG A 57 -0.91 -7.77 12.51
CA ARG A 57 -1.17 -6.74 13.54
C ARG A 57 -2.32 -5.76 13.26
N ALA A 58 -3.28 -5.73 14.18
CA ALA A 58 -4.31 -4.71 14.32
C ALA A 58 -3.76 -3.27 14.49
N GLU A 59 -2.51 -3.14 14.92
CA GLU A 59 -1.82 -1.84 15.07
C GLU A 59 -1.69 -1.07 13.75
N LEU A 60 -1.75 -1.78 12.62
CA LEU A 60 -1.70 -1.17 11.29
C LEU A 60 -3.07 -0.80 10.75
N ASP A 61 -4.14 -1.30 11.36
CA ASP A 61 -5.50 -1.16 10.86
C ASP A 61 -5.91 0.31 10.80
N TYR A 62 -5.47 1.12 11.77
CA TYR A 62 -5.67 2.58 11.73
C TYR A 62 -5.04 3.19 10.48
N ALA A 63 -3.77 2.87 10.19
CA ALA A 63 -3.07 3.43 9.05
C ALA A 63 -3.70 2.96 7.72
N ARG A 64 -4.00 1.65 7.62
CA ARG A 64 -4.68 1.05 6.46
C ARG A 64 -6.04 1.69 6.21
N ALA A 65 -6.90 1.75 7.22
CA ALA A 65 -8.23 2.36 7.13
C ALA A 65 -8.15 3.83 6.73
N LYS A 66 -7.23 4.60 7.32
CA LYS A 66 -7.05 6.03 7.00
C LYS A 66 -6.60 6.23 5.55
N ILE A 67 -5.62 5.45 5.08
CA ILE A 67 -5.12 5.51 3.70
C ILE A 67 -6.21 5.12 2.70
N ALA A 68 -6.94 4.03 2.96
CA ALA A 68 -8.03 3.58 2.11
C ALA A 68 -9.15 4.61 2.00
N THR A 69 -9.54 5.20 3.14
CA THR A 69 -10.55 6.26 3.21
C THR A 69 -10.13 7.48 2.39
N ALA A 70 -8.88 7.93 2.55
CA ALA A 70 -8.34 9.06 1.79
C ALA A 70 -8.30 8.76 0.27
N SER A 71 -7.89 7.55 -0.12
CA SER A 71 -7.88 7.12 -1.52
C SER A 71 -9.28 7.17 -2.14
N ARG A 72 -10.27 6.65 -1.42
CA ARG A 72 -11.67 6.64 -1.88
C ARG A 72 -12.27 8.05 -1.94
N ALA A 73 -11.99 8.90 -0.95
CA ALA A 73 -12.44 10.29 -0.94
C ALA A 73 -11.91 11.07 -2.16
N ALA A 74 -10.65 10.83 -2.54
CA ALA A 74 -10.00 11.44 -3.70
C ALA A 74 -10.32 10.73 -5.04
N ARG A 75 -11.15 9.68 -5.04
CA ARG A 75 -11.48 8.84 -6.21
C ARG A 75 -10.26 8.23 -6.90
N LEU A 76 -9.23 7.91 -6.11
CA LEU A 76 -8.04 7.20 -6.57
C LEU A 76 -8.32 5.70 -6.66
N GLU A 77 -7.44 4.98 -7.34
CA GLU A 77 -7.48 3.51 -7.31
C GLU A 77 -7.20 2.97 -5.89
N SER A 78 -7.63 1.73 -5.64
CA SER A 78 -7.39 1.02 -4.38
C SER A 78 -5.91 1.08 -3.97
N PRO A 79 -5.53 1.50 -2.74
CA PRO A 79 -4.13 1.58 -2.35
C PRO A 79 -3.44 0.22 -2.38
N LEU A 80 -2.13 0.23 -2.58
CA LEU A 80 -1.27 -0.94 -2.45
C LEU A 80 -0.82 -1.09 -0.99
N ASP A 81 -0.80 -2.32 -0.48
CA ASP A 81 -0.29 -2.62 0.88
C ASP A 81 1.21 -2.98 0.86
N THR A 82 1.79 -3.01 2.05
CA THR A 82 3.21 -3.19 2.32
C THR A 82 3.76 -4.49 1.72
N VAL A 83 5.08 -4.49 1.52
CA VAL A 83 5.79 -5.71 1.16
C VAL A 83 5.90 -6.64 2.37
N PHE A 84 5.61 -7.93 2.15
CA PHE A 84 5.90 -8.97 3.13
C PHE A 84 7.36 -9.40 2.97
N ILE A 85 8.15 -9.21 4.03
CA ILE A 85 9.62 -9.35 3.96
C ILE A 85 10.15 -10.66 4.55
N HIS A 86 9.29 -11.47 5.17
CA HIS A 86 9.70 -12.71 5.81
C HIS A 86 9.71 -13.85 4.79
N LEU A 87 10.83 -13.94 4.08
CA LEU A 87 11.09 -14.95 3.06
C LEU A 87 11.12 -16.35 3.70
N GLY A 88 9.98 -17.04 3.68
CA GLY A 88 9.79 -18.39 4.26
C GLY A 88 8.49 -18.57 5.02
N ALA A 89 7.84 -17.48 5.44
CA ALA A 89 6.58 -17.53 6.19
C ALA A 89 5.37 -17.38 5.26
N LEU A 90 5.14 -18.39 4.40
CA LEU A 90 4.08 -18.32 3.38
C LEU A 90 2.67 -18.30 3.96
N ASP A 91 2.42 -19.01 5.06
CA ASP A 91 1.11 -18.97 5.74
C ASP A 91 0.82 -17.60 6.35
N SER A 92 1.87 -16.95 6.87
CA SER A 92 1.79 -15.58 7.37
C SER A 92 1.58 -14.55 6.26
N LEU A 93 2.24 -14.73 5.11
CA LEU A 93 1.97 -13.92 3.91
C LEU A 93 0.49 -14.06 3.51
N ARG A 94 0.00 -15.31 3.43
CA ARG A 94 -1.38 -15.59 3.05
C ARG A 94 -2.37 -14.93 4.01
N SER A 95 -2.17 -15.09 5.32
CA SER A 95 -3.03 -14.50 6.34
C SER A 95 -3.04 -12.97 6.28
N SER A 96 -1.88 -12.34 6.05
CA SER A 96 -1.80 -10.88 5.88
C SER A 96 -2.52 -10.42 4.60
N SER A 97 -2.34 -11.15 3.50
CA SER A 97 -3.00 -10.86 2.21
C SER A 97 -4.52 -11.03 2.26
N GLU A 98 -5.03 -11.97 3.06
CA GLU A 98 -6.47 -12.18 3.29
C GLU A 98 -7.13 -11.02 4.04
N ARG A 99 -6.36 -10.21 4.78
CA ARG A 99 -6.86 -9.01 5.48
C ARG A 99 -6.88 -7.74 4.63
N ALA A 100 -6.11 -7.68 3.55
CA ALA A 100 -6.06 -6.51 2.66
C ALA A 100 -7.47 -6.09 2.13
N PRO A 101 -8.37 -7.02 1.75
CA PRO A 101 -9.75 -6.68 1.38
C PRO A 101 -10.57 -6.00 2.49
N GLU A 102 -10.31 -6.28 3.78
CA GLU A 102 -11.01 -5.63 4.90
C GLU A 102 -10.84 -4.10 4.89
N PHE A 103 -9.76 -3.63 4.27
CA PHE A 103 -9.41 -2.23 4.16
C PHE A 103 -9.46 -1.72 2.72
N TRP A 104 -10.08 -2.44 1.79
CA TRP A 104 -10.10 -2.07 0.36
C TRP A 104 -8.70 -1.80 -0.20
N LEU A 105 -7.71 -2.62 0.17
CA LEU A 105 -6.35 -2.58 -0.37
C LEU A 105 -6.20 -3.63 -1.47
N SER A 106 -5.43 -3.30 -2.51
CA SER A 106 -5.19 -4.20 -3.64
C SER A 106 -3.90 -4.98 -3.40
N GLY A 107 -4.03 -6.17 -2.81
CA GLY A 107 -2.95 -7.15 -2.66
C GLY A 107 -1.76 -6.76 -1.78
N GLU A 108 -0.95 -7.76 -1.45
CA GLU A 108 0.35 -7.59 -0.81
C GLU A 108 1.44 -8.18 -1.73
N THR A 109 2.59 -7.52 -1.81
CA THR A 109 3.70 -7.93 -2.70
C THR A 109 4.82 -8.60 -1.89
N LEU A 110 5.17 -9.84 -2.23
CA LEU A 110 6.39 -10.48 -1.74
C LEU A 110 7.54 -10.18 -2.70
N TYR A 111 8.62 -9.54 -2.22
CA TYR A 111 9.82 -9.30 -3.03
C TYR A 111 10.95 -10.27 -2.65
N SER A 112 11.33 -11.17 -3.58
CA SER A 112 12.50 -12.05 -3.48
C SER A 112 13.26 -12.08 -4.80
N SER A 113 14.60 -12.05 -4.75
CA SER A 113 15.46 -12.20 -5.94
C SER A 113 15.32 -13.54 -6.67
N ARG A 114 14.59 -14.52 -6.09
CA ARG A 114 14.31 -15.83 -6.68
C ARG A 114 12.83 -16.05 -7.05
N THR A 115 11.92 -15.20 -6.61
CA THR A 115 10.47 -15.38 -6.86
C THR A 115 9.73 -14.05 -6.70
N ASN A 116 9.06 -13.60 -7.76
CA ASN A 116 8.09 -12.50 -7.68
C ASN A 116 6.69 -13.13 -7.64
N ARG A 117 6.17 -13.39 -6.43
CA ARG A 117 4.79 -13.88 -6.25
C ARG A 117 3.98 -12.76 -5.61
N THR A 118 3.05 -12.21 -6.38
CA THR A 118 1.96 -11.38 -5.87
C THR A 118 0.83 -12.30 -5.42
N CYS A 119 0.38 -12.15 -4.18
CA CYS A 119 -0.89 -12.70 -3.74
C CYS A 119 -1.94 -11.61 -3.98
N GLU A 120 -2.65 -11.72 -5.11
CA GLU A 120 -3.83 -10.90 -5.37
C GLU A 120 -5.02 -11.53 -4.65
N SER A 121 -5.66 -10.77 -3.76
CA SER A 121 -6.99 -11.09 -3.28
C SER A 121 -7.98 -10.91 -4.44
N SER A 122 -8.61 -11.99 -4.88
CA SER A 122 -9.50 -12.06 -6.05
C SER A 122 -10.85 -11.34 -5.90
N VAL A 123 -10.90 -10.21 -5.19
CA VAL A 123 -12.15 -9.48 -4.87
C VAL A 123 -12.42 -8.29 -5.82
N LEU A 124 -11.64 -8.12 -6.91
CA LEU A 124 -11.84 -7.02 -7.87
C LEU A 124 -12.54 -7.45 -9.17
N ALA A 125 -13.20 -8.62 -9.21
CA ALA A 125 -13.93 -9.09 -10.39
C ALA A 125 -15.44 -8.79 -10.37
N GLU A 126 -15.97 -8.23 -9.29
CA GLU A 126 -17.35 -7.74 -9.21
C GLU A 126 -17.30 -6.35 -8.60
N PHE A 127 -18.04 -5.40 -9.20
CA PHE A 127 -18.16 -3.95 -8.92
C PHE A 127 -17.27 -3.01 -9.75
#